data_AF-A0A091JD44-F1
#
_entry.id   AF-A0A091JD44-F1
#
_cell.length_a   1.000
_cell.length_b   1.000
_cell.length_c   1.000
_cell.angle_alpha   90.00
_cell.angle_beta   90.00
_cell.angle_gamma   90.00
#
_symmetry.space_group_name_H-M   'P 1'
#
loop_
_entity.id
_entity.type
_entity.pdbx_description
1 polymer ?
#
loop_
_entity_poly.entity_id
_entity_poly.type
_entity_poly.pdbx_seq_one_letter_code
_entity_poly.pdbx_strand_id
1 'polypeptide(L)'
;TLQICGESQKNVDATESWIKNLILKEQFETSISDELIENFDEREINTLVDLQRRNRVAIHLENKTSPPCIKISGISRDVCTVSEEIKKMIQKIKDTKEEEFKAELYYNLVEWRYPGSNENFVAFDKLTNMQLEDAKIAKKPDLTVKINRKNYRVDLNTLQANDDQGKTITIQRVPKNEDQQSTELPAQWEDMQGKWVKLVNLNPSHPEYLEVQNKFKKTCPNFVIEKVKSY
;
A
#
# COMPACT_ATOMS: atom_id res chain seq x y z
N THR A 1 -16.41 -45.89 -0.72
CA THR A 1 -15.49 -47.01 -1.02
C THR A 1 -15.37 -47.12 -2.52
N LEU A 2 -14.15 -47.08 -3.08
CA LEU A 2 -13.92 -47.30 -4.51
C LEU A 2 -13.75 -48.80 -4.74
N GLN A 3 -14.50 -49.39 -5.67
CA GLN A 3 -14.35 -50.78 -6.10
C GLN A 3 -13.78 -50.80 -7.52
N ILE A 4 -12.73 -51.58 -7.74
CA ILE A 4 -12.09 -51.77 -9.05
C ILE A 4 -12.27 -53.25 -9.43
N CYS A 5 -13.01 -53.49 -10.50
CA CYS A 5 -13.27 -54.85 -11.01
C CYS A 5 -12.68 -54.98 -12.42
N GLY A 6 -12.06 -56.12 -12.72
CA GLY A 6 -11.45 -56.36 -14.02
C GLY A 6 -11.27 -57.85 -14.31
N GLU A 7 -11.04 -58.17 -15.58
CA GLU A 7 -10.93 -59.55 -16.08
C GLU A 7 -9.72 -60.33 -15.51
N SER A 8 -8.74 -59.64 -14.94
CA SER A 8 -7.58 -60.25 -14.27
C SER A 8 -7.04 -59.35 -13.15
N GLN A 9 -6.37 -59.96 -12.16
CA GLN A 9 -5.71 -59.22 -11.07
C GLN A 9 -4.70 -58.20 -11.61
N LYS A 10 -3.94 -58.56 -12.64
CA LYS A 10 -2.98 -57.66 -13.30
C LYS A 10 -3.65 -56.39 -13.83
N ASN A 11 -4.84 -56.50 -14.41
CA ASN A 11 -5.58 -55.34 -14.92
C ASN A 11 -6.10 -54.46 -13.77
N VAL A 12 -6.51 -55.08 -12.65
CA VAL A 12 -6.94 -54.37 -11.44
C VAL A 12 -5.76 -53.59 -10.84
N ASP A 13 -4.60 -54.23 -10.65
CA ASP A 13 -3.41 -53.61 -10.06
C ASP A 13 -2.86 -52.46 -10.93
N ALA A 14 -2.85 -52.64 -12.25
CA ALA A 14 -2.46 -51.60 -13.20
C ALA A 14 -3.41 -50.40 -13.13
N THR A 15 -4.72 -50.64 -13.06
CA THR A 15 -5.73 -49.59 -12.93
C THR A 15 -5.61 -48.85 -11.60
N GLU A 16 -5.43 -49.57 -10.49
CA GLU A 16 -5.22 -48.97 -9.17
C GLU A 16 -3.98 -48.07 -9.15
N SER A 17 -2.87 -48.56 -9.71
CA SER A 17 -1.62 -47.79 -9.82
C SER A 17 -1.78 -46.55 -10.69
N TRP A 18 -2.50 -46.67 -11.80
CA TRP A 18 -2.81 -45.54 -12.68
C TRP A 18 -3.64 -44.47 -11.97
N ILE A 19 -4.70 -44.86 -11.23
CA ILE A 19 -5.53 -43.92 -10.45
C ILE A 19 -4.70 -43.24 -9.35
N LYS A 20 -3.89 -43.99 -8.60
CA LYS A 20 -2.99 -43.42 -7.57
C LYS A 20 -2.04 -42.40 -8.17
N ASN A 21 -1.41 -42.73 -9.30
CA ASN A 21 -0.51 -41.83 -9.99
C ASN A 21 -1.21 -40.57 -10.50
N LEU A 22 -2.45 -40.68 -10.98
CA LEU A 22 -3.24 -39.50 -11.38
C LEU A 22 -3.55 -38.60 -10.19
N ILE A 23 -3.99 -39.17 -9.06
CA ILE A 23 -4.26 -38.39 -7.85
C ILE A 23 -2.99 -37.68 -7.39
N LEU A 24 -1.85 -38.37 -7.34
CA LEU A 24 -0.58 -37.78 -6.93
C LEU A 24 -0.09 -36.69 -7.89
N LYS A 25 -0.28 -36.86 -9.20
CA LYS A 25 0.07 -35.85 -10.22
C LYS A 25 -0.78 -34.59 -10.14
N GLU A 26 -2.04 -34.72 -9.71
CA GLU A 26 -2.95 -33.59 -9.54
C GLU A 26 -2.78 -32.85 -8.21
N GLN A 27 -2.09 -33.45 -7.23
CA GLN A 27 -1.72 -32.75 -6.00
C GLN A 27 -0.66 -31.69 -6.29
N PHE A 28 -0.92 -30.49 -5.79
CA PHE A 28 -0.06 -29.34 -5.99
C PHE A 28 0.03 -28.55 -4.68
N GLU A 29 1.20 -27.97 -4.44
CA GLU A 29 1.44 -27.08 -3.31
C GLU A 29 2.13 -25.82 -3.81
N THR A 30 1.72 -24.67 -3.28
CA THR A 30 2.37 -23.38 -3.53
C THR A 30 2.42 -22.55 -2.26
N SER A 31 3.26 -21.51 -2.28
CA SER A 31 3.37 -20.54 -1.18
C SER A 31 3.35 -19.12 -1.72
N ILE A 32 2.75 -18.22 -0.94
CA ILE A 32 2.72 -16.79 -1.21
C ILE A 32 3.37 -16.10 -0.01
N SER A 33 4.46 -15.37 -0.24
CA SER A 33 5.18 -14.66 0.80
C SER A 33 5.09 -13.15 0.57
N ASP A 34 4.66 -12.40 1.59
CA ASP A 34 4.51 -10.95 1.53
C ASP A 34 4.43 -10.37 2.96
N GLU A 35 5.17 -9.30 3.25
CA GLU A 35 5.20 -8.64 4.58
C GLU A 35 3.80 -8.15 5.03
N LEU A 36 2.87 -7.91 4.09
CA LEU A 36 1.52 -7.48 4.42
C LEU A 36 0.68 -8.59 5.08
N ILE A 37 1.07 -9.86 4.95
CA ILE A 37 0.38 -11.00 5.56
C ILE A 37 0.36 -10.89 7.09
N GLU A 38 1.39 -10.30 7.69
CA GLU A 38 1.43 -10.01 9.13
C GLU A 38 0.29 -9.09 9.59
N ASN A 39 -0.28 -8.28 8.69
CA ASN A 39 -1.34 -7.32 8.99
C ASN A 39 -2.75 -7.87 8.72
N PHE A 40 -2.91 -9.16 8.43
CA PHE A 40 -4.22 -9.74 8.17
C PHE A 40 -5.09 -9.69 9.44
N ASP A 41 -6.25 -9.03 9.34
CA ASP A 41 -7.20 -8.93 10.43
C ASP A 41 -8.22 -10.08 10.39
N GLU A 42 -9.17 -10.09 11.32
CA GLU A 42 -10.19 -11.14 11.41
C GLU A 42 -10.97 -11.34 10.09
N ARG A 43 -11.18 -10.29 9.30
CA ARG A 43 -11.87 -10.34 8.01
C ARG A 43 -11.04 -11.09 6.98
N GLU A 44 -9.74 -10.81 6.88
CA GLU A 44 -8.85 -11.54 5.98
C GLU A 44 -8.73 -12.99 6.39
N ILE A 45 -8.57 -13.28 7.69
CA ILE A 45 -8.50 -14.66 8.21
C ILE A 45 -9.80 -15.43 7.92
N ASN A 46 -10.97 -14.82 8.16
CA ASN A 46 -12.26 -15.43 7.83
C ASN A 46 -12.39 -15.69 6.33
N THR A 47 -11.87 -14.79 5.48
CA THR A 47 -11.84 -14.99 4.02
C THR A 47 -10.98 -16.19 3.64
N LEU A 48 -9.81 -16.39 4.27
CA LEU A 48 -8.96 -17.56 4.06
C LEU A 48 -9.67 -18.87 4.47
N VAL A 49 -10.31 -18.90 5.64
CA VAL A 49 -11.08 -20.07 6.12
C VAL A 49 -12.19 -20.44 5.12
N ASP A 50 -12.86 -19.43 4.60
CA ASP A 50 -13.91 -19.59 3.60
C ASP A 50 -13.39 -20.11 2.26
N LEU A 51 -12.26 -19.57 1.77
CA LEU A 51 -11.59 -20.04 0.55
C LEU A 51 -11.16 -21.50 0.70
N GLN A 52 -10.60 -21.86 1.84
CA GLN A 52 -10.25 -23.24 2.20
C GLN A 52 -11.46 -24.17 2.09
N ARG A 53 -12.58 -23.83 2.74
CA ARG A 53 -13.79 -24.66 2.75
C ARG A 53 -14.40 -24.81 1.34
N ARG A 54 -14.50 -23.72 0.59
CA ARG A 54 -15.15 -23.71 -0.73
C ARG A 54 -14.35 -24.47 -1.79
N ASN A 55 -13.03 -24.38 -1.75
CA ASN A 55 -12.13 -24.96 -2.75
C ASN A 55 -11.50 -26.29 -2.30
N ARG A 56 -11.83 -26.79 -1.10
CA ARG A 56 -11.31 -28.06 -0.55
C ARG A 56 -9.77 -28.17 -0.59
N VAL A 57 -9.09 -27.04 -0.42
CA VAL A 57 -7.64 -26.95 -0.26
C VAL A 57 -7.29 -26.95 1.23
N ALA A 58 -6.03 -27.15 1.57
CA ALA A 58 -5.49 -26.81 2.89
C ALA A 58 -4.71 -25.50 2.78
N ILE A 59 -4.98 -24.58 3.70
CA ILE A 59 -4.32 -23.28 3.81
C ILE A 59 -3.65 -23.20 5.17
N HIS A 60 -2.35 -22.94 5.17
CA HIS A 60 -1.55 -22.79 6.39
C HIS A 60 -0.84 -21.44 6.39
N LEU A 61 -1.02 -20.71 7.48
CA LEU A 61 -0.37 -19.42 7.70
C LEU A 61 0.93 -19.64 8.48
N GLU A 62 2.07 -19.31 7.88
CA GLU A 62 3.40 -19.43 8.47
C GLU A 62 3.96 -18.05 8.84
N ASN A 63 3.59 -17.59 10.03
CA ASN A 63 4.03 -16.29 10.56
C ASN A 63 5.41 -16.31 11.24
N LYS A 64 6.10 -17.47 11.23
CA LYS A 64 7.44 -17.60 11.82
C LYS A 64 8.56 -17.34 10.80
N THR A 65 8.22 -17.22 9.52
CA THR A 65 9.14 -16.84 8.46
C THR A 65 9.11 -15.33 8.27
N SER A 66 10.21 -14.73 7.81
CA SER A 66 10.26 -13.33 7.40
C SER A 66 10.76 -13.29 5.94
N PRO A 67 9.92 -12.87 4.98
CA PRO A 67 8.52 -12.47 5.15
C PRO A 67 7.60 -13.65 5.60
N PRO A 68 6.48 -13.37 6.27
CA PRO A 68 5.43 -14.36 6.55
C PRO A 68 4.92 -14.96 5.24
N CYS A 69 4.44 -16.21 5.27
CA CYS A 69 3.91 -16.86 4.07
C CYS A 69 2.61 -17.64 4.28
N ILE A 70 1.81 -17.76 3.23
CA ILE A 70 0.63 -18.62 3.17
C ILE A 70 0.93 -19.80 2.27
N LYS A 71 0.89 -21.01 2.82
CA LYS A 71 0.98 -22.26 2.06
C LYS A 71 -0.41 -22.75 1.68
N ILE A 72 -0.54 -23.25 0.46
CA ILE A 72 -1.79 -23.73 -0.11
C ILE A 72 -1.50 -25.09 -0.75
N SER A 73 -2.20 -26.14 -0.34
CA SER A 73 -2.07 -27.48 -0.90
C SER A 73 -3.42 -28.11 -1.25
N GLY A 74 -3.47 -28.90 -2.30
CA GLY A 74 -4.70 -29.51 -2.80
C GLY A 74 -4.61 -29.83 -4.29
N ILE A 75 -5.76 -29.92 -4.96
CA ILE A 75 -5.76 -30.18 -6.41
C ILE A 75 -5.30 -28.92 -7.18
N SER A 76 -4.51 -29.13 -8.23
CA SER A 76 -3.85 -28.09 -9.03
C SER A 76 -4.74 -26.88 -9.36
N ARG A 77 -5.92 -27.11 -9.96
CA ARG A 77 -6.89 -26.07 -10.33
C ARG A 77 -7.33 -25.22 -9.14
N ASP A 78 -7.70 -25.87 -8.04
CA ASP A 78 -8.28 -25.20 -6.88
C ASP A 78 -7.19 -24.41 -6.12
N VAL A 79 -5.97 -24.95 -6.06
CA VAL A 79 -4.81 -24.25 -5.51
C VAL A 79 -4.49 -23.00 -6.33
N CYS A 80 -4.52 -23.07 -7.66
CA CYS A 80 -4.33 -21.89 -8.51
C CYS A 80 -5.40 -20.82 -8.27
N THR A 81 -6.68 -21.20 -8.23
CA THR A 81 -7.78 -20.27 -7.95
C THR A 81 -7.61 -19.58 -6.59
N VAL A 82 -7.32 -20.35 -5.54
CA VAL A 82 -7.11 -19.78 -4.19
C VAL A 82 -5.86 -18.89 -4.15
N SER A 83 -4.79 -19.27 -4.85
CA SER A 83 -3.58 -18.46 -4.94
C SER A 83 -3.85 -17.08 -5.56
N GLU A 84 -4.65 -17.02 -6.63
CA GLU A 84 -5.06 -15.76 -7.26
C GLU A 84 -5.89 -14.89 -6.32
N GLU A 85 -6.85 -15.46 -5.61
CA GLU A 85 -7.69 -14.72 -4.66
C GLU A 85 -6.87 -14.14 -3.51
N ILE A 86 -5.93 -14.91 -2.95
CA ILE A 86 -5.04 -14.42 -1.89
C ILE A 86 -4.13 -13.29 -2.40
N LYS A 87 -3.58 -13.42 -3.62
CA LYS A 87 -2.81 -12.33 -4.24
C LYS A 87 -3.64 -11.05 -4.41
N LYS A 88 -4.92 -11.17 -4.79
CA LYS A 88 -5.84 -10.03 -4.87
C LYS A 88 -6.10 -9.40 -3.50
N MET A 89 -6.23 -10.20 -2.44
CA MET A 89 -6.38 -9.69 -1.07
C MET A 89 -5.17 -8.85 -0.66
N ILE A 90 -3.96 -9.37 -0.85
CA ILE A 90 -2.70 -8.67 -0.55
C ILE A 90 -2.61 -7.37 -1.38
N GLN A 91 -2.89 -7.44 -2.67
CA GLN A 91 -2.88 -6.27 -3.55
C GLN A 91 -3.86 -5.19 -3.07
N LYS A 92 -5.07 -5.57 -2.65
CA LYS A 92 -6.05 -4.62 -2.12
C LYS A 92 -5.57 -3.90 -0.86
N ILE A 93 -4.91 -4.62 0.06
CA ILE A 93 -4.31 -4.02 1.26
C ILE A 93 -3.21 -3.02 0.86
N LYS A 94 -2.38 -3.41 -0.10
CA LYS A 94 -1.32 -2.54 -0.63
C LYS A 94 -1.89 -1.25 -1.25
N ASP A 95 -2.89 -1.38 -2.12
CA ASP A 95 -3.54 -0.25 -2.78
C ASP A 95 -4.18 0.69 -1.76
N THR A 96 -4.81 0.15 -0.72
CA THR A 96 -5.42 0.94 0.35
C THR A 96 -4.37 1.74 1.12
N LYS A 97 -3.26 1.11 1.51
CA LYS A 97 -2.15 1.81 2.21
C LYS A 97 -1.51 2.90 1.34
N GLU A 98 -1.35 2.64 0.05
CA GLU A 98 -0.82 3.62 -0.90
C GLU A 98 -1.76 4.82 -1.04
N GLU A 99 -3.07 4.57 -1.14
CA GLU A 99 -4.09 5.61 -1.19
C GLU A 99 -4.09 6.46 0.09
N GLU A 100 -4.05 5.83 1.27
CA GLU A 100 -3.99 6.52 2.56
C GLU A 100 -2.74 7.41 2.67
N PHE A 101 -1.56 6.86 2.33
CA PHE A 101 -0.31 7.60 2.35
C PHE A 101 -0.34 8.80 1.39
N LYS A 102 -0.85 8.59 0.18
CA LYS A 102 -0.97 9.64 -0.84
C LYS A 102 -1.97 10.71 -0.41
N ALA A 103 -3.08 10.32 0.21
CA ALA A 103 -4.08 11.24 0.72
C ALA A 103 -3.52 12.12 1.85
N GLU A 104 -2.72 11.54 2.74
CA GLU A 104 -1.99 12.27 3.78
C GLU A 104 -1.02 13.29 3.17
N LEU A 105 -0.20 12.83 2.22
CA LEU A 105 0.80 13.67 1.56
C LEU A 105 0.16 14.89 0.89
N TYR A 106 -0.86 14.69 0.04
CA TYR A 106 -1.53 15.79 -0.64
C TYR A 106 -2.27 16.71 0.32
N TYR A 107 -2.89 16.17 1.37
CA TYR A 107 -3.54 17.00 2.37
C TYR A 107 -2.56 17.94 3.08
N ASN A 108 -1.29 17.55 3.23
CA ASN A 108 -0.25 18.37 3.84
C ASN A 108 0.34 19.41 2.87
N LEU A 109 0.32 19.16 1.56
CA LEU A 109 0.87 20.06 0.54
C LEU A 109 -0.15 21.05 -0.04
N VAL A 110 -1.43 20.66 -0.10
CA VAL A 110 -2.47 21.46 -0.75
C VAL A 110 -3.82 21.24 -0.07
N GLU A 111 -4.54 22.35 0.13
CA GLU A 111 -5.91 22.34 0.62
C GLU A 111 -6.90 22.70 -0.48
N TRP A 112 -7.77 21.76 -0.80
CA TRP A 112 -8.96 21.99 -1.58
C TRP A 112 -10.11 22.40 -0.65
N ARG A 113 -10.84 23.45 -1.02
CA ARG A 113 -11.93 24.01 -0.21
C ARG A 113 -13.18 24.30 -1.03
N TYR A 114 -14.34 24.28 -0.36
CA TYR A 114 -15.65 24.64 -0.93
C TYR A 114 -16.37 25.67 -0.04
N PRO A 115 -17.37 26.41 -0.56
CA PRO A 115 -18.12 27.38 0.22
C PRO A 115 -18.99 26.70 1.29
N GLY A 116 -18.79 27.10 2.55
CA GLY A 116 -19.61 26.70 3.69
C GLY A 116 -20.85 27.57 3.89
N SER A 117 -21.60 27.31 4.95
CA SER A 117 -22.88 27.96 5.24
C SER A 117 -22.77 29.45 5.61
N ASN A 118 -21.62 29.91 6.09
CA ASN A 118 -21.41 31.26 6.62
C ASN A 118 -20.36 32.05 5.82
N GLU A 119 -20.34 31.91 4.49
CA GLU A 119 -19.34 32.52 3.58
C GLU A 119 -17.87 32.09 3.82
N ASN A 120 -17.60 31.30 4.85
CA ASN A 120 -16.31 30.68 5.09
C ASN A 120 -16.08 29.51 4.15
N PHE A 121 -14.82 29.30 3.76
CA PHE A 121 -14.41 28.11 3.03
C PHE A 121 -14.14 26.95 3.98
N VAL A 122 -14.62 25.76 3.62
CA VAL A 122 -14.44 24.52 4.37
C VAL A 122 -13.57 23.59 3.54
N ALA A 123 -12.58 22.96 4.18
CA ALA A 123 -11.71 21.99 3.54
C ALA A 123 -12.47 20.70 3.19
N PHE A 124 -12.09 20.06 2.08
CA PHE A 124 -12.49 18.69 1.81
C PHE A 124 -11.79 17.72 2.77
N ASP A 125 -12.38 16.54 2.96
CA ASP A 125 -11.70 15.43 3.63
C ASP A 125 -10.47 14.98 2.82
N LYS A 126 -9.52 14.28 3.47
CA LYS A 126 -8.24 13.89 2.86
C LYS A 126 -8.41 13.12 1.56
N LEU A 127 -9.38 12.20 1.49
CA LEU A 127 -9.64 11.37 0.33
C LEU A 127 -10.15 12.22 -0.84
N THR A 128 -11.18 13.04 -0.62
CA THR A 128 -11.71 13.92 -1.67
C THR A 128 -10.67 14.97 -2.12
N ASN A 129 -9.90 15.53 -1.19
CA ASN A 129 -8.79 16.44 -1.46
C ASN A 129 -7.75 15.80 -2.39
N MET A 130 -7.35 14.56 -2.07
CA MET A 130 -6.42 13.80 -2.89
C MET A 130 -6.97 13.54 -4.28
N GLN A 131 -8.23 13.13 -4.41
CA GLN A 131 -8.84 12.85 -5.71
C GLN A 131 -8.91 14.09 -6.60
N LEU A 132 -9.24 15.26 -6.01
CA LEU A 132 -9.21 16.54 -6.72
C LEU A 132 -7.81 16.89 -7.20
N GLU A 133 -6.80 16.71 -6.34
CA GLU A 133 -5.41 16.98 -6.69
C GLU A 133 -4.89 16.04 -7.78
N ASP A 134 -5.17 14.74 -7.66
CA ASP A 134 -4.82 13.75 -8.68
C ASP A 134 -5.45 14.06 -10.03
N ALA A 135 -6.74 14.40 -10.04
CA ALA A 135 -7.44 14.74 -11.26
C ALA A 135 -6.87 16.03 -11.89
N LYS A 136 -6.48 17.00 -11.06
CA LYS A 136 -5.81 18.24 -11.50
C LYS A 136 -4.44 17.96 -12.10
N ILE A 137 -3.60 17.14 -11.46
CA ILE A 137 -2.28 16.72 -11.96
C ILE A 137 -2.40 15.93 -13.26
N ALA A 138 -3.37 15.01 -13.33
CA ALA A 138 -3.66 14.21 -14.51
C ALA A 138 -4.35 15.01 -15.65
N LYS A 139 -4.61 16.31 -15.44
CA LYS A 139 -5.29 17.21 -16.40
C LYS A 139 -6.65 16.67 -16.86
N LYS A 140 -7.39 16.01 -15.97
CA LYS A 140 -8.77 15.62 -16.24
C LYS A 140 -9.63 16.89 -16.39
N PRO A 141 -10.64 16.89 -17.28
CA PRO A 141 -11.50 18.06 -17.45
C PRO A 141 -12.35 18.31 -16.21
N ASP A 142 -12.88 17.23 -15.62
CA ASP A 142 -13.78 17.31 -14.49
C ASP A 142 -13.70 16.11 -13.54
N LEU A 143 -14.21 16.30 -12.32
CA LEU A 143 -14.37 15.27 -11.30
C LEU A 143 -15.70 15.46 -10.56
N THR A 144 -16.42 14.38 -10.30
CA THR A 144 -17.62 14.44 -9.44
C THR A 144 -17.24 14.25 -7.98
N VAL A 145 -17.65 15.18 -7.12
CA VAL A 145 -17.43 15.13 -5.66
C VAL A 145 -18.75 15.27 -4.91
N LYS A 146 -18.79 14.89 -3.64
CA LYS A 146 -19.95 15.08 -2.76
C LYS A 146 -19.73 16.23 -1.80
N ILE A 147 -20.63 17.22 -1.83
CA ILE A 147 -20.66 18.34 -0.89
C ILE A 147 -22.04 18.39 -0.26
N ASN A 148 -22.13 18.35 1.07
CA ASN A 148 -23.40 18.32 1.81
C ASN A 148 -24.39 17.26 1.29
N ARG A 149 -23.87 16.05 1.01
CA ARG A 149 -24.61 14.89 0.46
C ARG A 149 -25.17 15.06 -0.96
N LYS A 150 -24.87 16.17 -1.64
CA LYS A 150 -25.20 16.40 -3.06
C LYS A 150 -23.98 16.18 -3.93
N ASN A 151 -24.18 15.66 -5.14
CA ASN A 151 -23.11 15.51 -6.11
C ASN A 151 -22.88 16.83 -6.85
N TYR A 152 -21.62 17.20 -7.01
CA TYR A 152 -21.20 18.34 -7.82
C TYR A 152 -20.16 17.88 -8.84
N ARG A 153 -20.30 18.30 -10.08
CA ARG A 153 -19.31 18.12 -11.14
C ARG A 153 -18.37 19.31 -11.15
N VAL A 154 -17.16 19.10 -10.69
CA VAL A 154 -16.08 20.09 -10.61
C VAL A 154 -15.35 20.15 -11.94
N ASP A 155 -15.38 21.29 -12.61
CA ASP A 155 -14.44 21.62 -13.70
C ASP A 155 -13.10 22.04 -13.09
N LEU A 156 -12.06 21.27 -13.39
CA LEU A 156 -10.74 21.44 -12.77
C LEU A 156 -9.92 22.57 -13.40
N ASN A 157 -10.34 23.10 -14.56
CA ASN A 157 -9.70 24.23 -15.20
C ASN A 157 -10.24 25.55 -14.66
N THR A 158 -11.56 25.65 -14.51
CA THR A 158 -12.25 26.86 -14.02
C THR A 158 -12.41 26.89 -12.50
N LEU A 159 -12.22 25.75 -11.83
CA LEU A 159 -12.47 25.57 -10.39
C LEU A 159 -13.92 25.89 -10.00
N GLN A 160 -14.86 25.57 -10.90
CA GLN A 160 -16.30 25.69 -10.66
C GLN A 160 -16.93 24.31 -10.53
N ALA A 161 -17.84 24.15 -9.57
CA ALA A 161 -18.57 22.92 -9.35
C ALA A 161 -20.06 23.15 -9.59
N ASN A 162 -20.67 22.34 -10.46
CA ASN A 162 -22.07 22.43 -10.85
C ASN A 162 -22.86 21.27 -10.27
N ASP A 163 -24.00 21.54 -9.63
CA ASP A 163 -24.95 20.48 -9.26
C ASP A 163 -25.90 20.14 -10.42
N ASP A 164 -26.73 19.12 -10.21
CA ASP A 164 -27.77 18.66 -11.14
C ASP A 164 -28.93 19.65 -11.29
N GLN A 165 -29.02 20.66 -10.42
CA GLN A 165 -30.05 21.69 -10.39
C GLN A 165 -29.59 23.01 -11.05
N GLY A 166 -28.36 23.04 -11.60
CA GLY A 166 -27.78 24.22 -12.26
C GLY A 166 -27.16 25.23 -11.31
N LYS A 167 -27.00 24.90 -10.02
CA LYS A 167 -26.26 25.73 -9.07
C LYS A 167 -24.76 25.57 -9.30
N THR A 168 -24.09 26.68 -9.51
CA THR A 168 -22.63 26.75 -9.61
C THR A 168 -22.03 27.28 -8.31
N ILE A 169 -21.00 26.63 -7.81
CA ILE A 169 -20.18 27.10 -6.68
C ILE A 169 -18.70 27.13 -7.10
N THR A 170 -17.94 28.07 -6.55
CA THR A 170 -16.49 28.15 -6.78
C THR A 170 -15.75 27.36 -5.72
N ILE A 171 -14.86 26.46 -6.12
CA ILE A 171 -13.93 25.78 -5.22
C ILE A 171 -12.57 26.46 -5.25
N GLN A 172 -11.78 26.24 -4.21
CA GLN A 172 -10.44 26.81 -4.10
C GLN A 172 -9.41 25.68 -3.97
N ARG A 173 -8.24 25.89 -4.58
CA ARG A 173 -7.04 25.09 -4.38
C ARG A 173 -5.96 25.99 -3.79
N VAL A 174 -5.60 25.76 -2.54
CA VAL A 174 -4.65 26.61 -1.80
C VAL A 174 -3.40 25.78 -1.48
N PRO A 175 -2.22 26.13 -2.03
CA PRO A 175 -0.97 25.52 -1.61
C PRO A 175 -0.75 25.76 -0.12
N LYS A 176 -0.43 24.71 0.63
CA LYS A 176 0.10 24.82 1.99
C LYS A 176 1.61 24.96 1.82
N ASN A 177 2.08 26.16 1.48
CA ASN A 177 3.52 26.40 1.42
C ASN A 177 4.11 26.13 2.82
N GLU A 178 5.23 25.42 2.87
CA GLU A 178 6.07 25.31 4.08
C GLU A 178 6.48 26.71 4.59
N ASP A 179 6.51 27.73 3.72
CA ASP A 179 6.89 29.11 4.06
C ASP A 179 6.00 29.79 5.13
N GLN A 180 4.78 29.30 5.39
CA GLN A 180 3.93 29.82 6.48
C GLN A 180 4.12 29.08 7.81
N GLN A 181 4.80 27.94 7.78
CA GLN A 181 5.41 27.33 8.95
C GLN A 181 6.92 27.56 8.83
N SER A 182 7.37 28.74 9.24
CA SER A 182 8.78 28.96 9.55
C SER A 182 9.16 28.06 10.73
N THR A 183 9.30 26.75 10.52
CA THR A 183 10.32 26.01 11.25
C THR A 183 11.61 26.67 10.84
N GLU A 184 12.14 27.54 11.71
CA GLU A 184 13.49 28.04 11.56
C GLU A 184 14.37 26.81 11.34
N LEU A 185 14.80 26.62 10.10
CA LEU A 185 15.77 25.59 9.79
C LEU A 185 16.97 25.88 10.68
N PRO A 186 17.59 24.85 11.25
CA PRO A 186 18.75 25.08 12.11
C PRO A 186 19.75 25.95 11.36
N ALA A 187 20.26 27.01 12.00
CA ALA A 187 21.08 28.03 11.34
C ALA A 187 22.33 27.44 10.66
N GLN A 188 22.76 26.25 11.08
CA GLN A 188 23.87 25.51 10.49
C GLN A 188 23.53 24.70 9.23
N TRP A 189 22.26 24.63 8.80
CA TRP A 189 21.87 23.92 7.59
C TRP A 189 22.18 24.76 6.35
N GLU A 190 22.88 24.16 5.40
CA GLU A 190 23.10 24.79 4.11
C GLU A 190 21.84 24.76 3.26
N ASP A 191 21.63 25.81 2.47
CA ASP A 191 20.56 25.86 1.48
C ASP A 191 20.59 24.62 0.56
N MET A 192 19.44 23.97 0.42
CA MET A 192 19.23 22.78 -0.40
C MET A 192 19.26 23.09 -1.90
N GLN A 193 19.21 24.37 -2.29
CA GLN A 193 19.20 24.89 -3.66
C GLN A 193 18.15 24.21 -4.54
N GLY A 194 16.97 23.95 -3.98
CA GLY A 194 15.86 23.27 -4.65
C GLY A 194 16.06 21.76 -4.86
N LYS A 195 17.09 21.14 -4.25
CA LYS A 195 17.23 19.68 -4.23
C LYS A 195 16.38 19.10 -3.11
N TRP A 196 15.78 17.95 -3.38
CA TRP A 196 14.98 17.21 -2.40
C TRP A 196 15.85 16.51 -1.36
N VAL A 197 17.07 16.12 -1.73
CA VAL A 197 18.08 15.51 -0.86
C VAL A 197 19.44 16.09 -1.24
N LYS A 198 20.24 16.49 -0.25
CA LYS A 198 21.59 17.02 -0.46
C LYS A 198 22.53 16.38 0.53
N LEU A 199 23.36 15.47 0.04
CA LEU A 199 24.41 14.86 0.84
C LEU A 199 25.50 15.90 1.16
N VAL A 200 25.64 16.27 2.44
CA VAL A 200 26.64 17.22 2.93
C VAL A 200 27.73 16.49 3.69
N ASN A 201 28.98 16.86 3.45
CA ASN A 201 30.11 16.32 4.21
C ASN A 201 30.33 17.20 5.43
N LEU A 202 30.13 16.65 6.63
CA LEU A 202 30.30 17.43 7.85
C LEU A 202 31.77 17.74 8.09
N ASN A 203 32.07 18.99 8.39
CA ASN A 203 33.40 19.41 8.81
C ASN A 203 33.72 18.78 10.17
N PRO A 204 34.93 18.23 10.40
CA PRO A 204 35.36 17.73 11.71
C PRO A 204 35.20 18.71 12.89
N SER A 205 35.18 20.02 12.64
CA SER A 205 34.93 21.04 13.66
C SER A 205 33.45 21.30 13.94
N HIS A 206 32.53 20.74 13.15
CA HIS A 206 31.09 20.95 13.28
C HIS A 206 30.54 20.22 14.53
N PRO A 207 29.62 20.83 15.31
CA PRO A 207 29.08 20.20 16.53
C PRO A 207 28.49 18.80 16.30
N GLU A 208 27.76 18.63 15.20
CA GLU A 208 27.16 17.33 14.83
C GLU A 208 28.23 16.27 14.53
N TYR A 209 29.33 16.65 13.87
CA TYR A 209 30.45 15.74 13.63
C TYR A 209 31.07 15.29 14.96
N LEU A 210 31.30 16.23 15.89
CA LEU A 210 31.88 15.94 17.20
C LEU A 210 30.97 15.03 18.03
N GLU A 211 29.65 15.23 17.96
CA GLU A 211 28.69 14.35 18.63
C GLU A 211 28.74 12.92 18.08
N VAL A 212 28.69 12.77 16.75
CA VAL A 212 28.82 11.47 16.08
C VAL A 212 30.16 10.83 16.43
N GLN A 213 31.25 11.59 16.39
CA GLN A 213 32.58 11.12 16.75
C GLN A 213 32.64 10.60 18.19
N ASN A 214 32.09 11.35 19.14
CA ASN A 214 32.10 10.97 20.56
C ASN A 214 31.28 9.70 20.79
N LYS A 215 30.11 9.56 20.14
CA LYS A 215 29.29 8.33 20.21
C LYS A 215 30.01 7.15 19.59
N PHE A 216 30.61 7.32 18.41
CA PHE A 216 31.33 6.27 17.70
C PHE A 216 32.55 5.77 18.47
N LYS A 217 33.35 6.68 19.05
CA LYS A 217 34.54 6.31 19.84
C LYS A 217 34.19 5.55 21.13
N LYS A 218 32.99 5.75 21.69
CA LYS A 218 32.52 4.97 22.87
C LYS A 218 32.31 3.49 22.54
N THR A 219 31.86 3.17 21.32
CA THR A 219 31.58 1.79 20.91
C THR A 219 32.72 1.17 20.11
N CYS A 220 33.50 1.99 19.39
CA CYS A 220 34.50 1.56 18.42
C CYS A 220 35.83 2.33 18.58
N PRO A 221 36.57 2.16 19.69
CA PRO A 221 37.71 3.03 20.04
C PRO A 221 38.94 2.89 19.11
N ASN A 222 39.08 1.74 18.43
CA ASN A 222 40.24 1.44 17.59
C ASN A 222 40.10 1.87 16.12
N PHE A 223 38.98 2.52 15.77
CA PHE A 223 38.69 2.90 14.39
C PHE A 223 38.81 4.42 14.19
N VAL A 224 39.33 4.80 13.03
CA VAL A 224 39.44 6.22 12.62
C VAL A 224 38.26 6.58 11.74
N ILE A 225 37.60 7.69 12.05
CA ILE A 225 36.51 8.23 11.24
C ILE A 225 37.11 8.96 10.04
N GLU A 226 36.96 8.38 8.85
CA GLU A 226 37.39 9.01 7.60
C GLU A 226 36.46 10.18 7.23
N LYS A 227 35.15 10.01 7.44
CA LYS A 227 34.14 10.96 6.99
C LYS A 227 32.81 10.77 7.72
N VAL A 228 32.11 11.88 7.98
CA VAL A 228 30.70 11.87 8.37
C VAL A 228 29.91 12.64 7.32
N LYS A 229 28.76 12.12 6.93
CA LYS A 229 27.86 12.76 5.98
C LYS A 229 26.47 12.90 6.61
N SER A 230 25.82 14.03 6.36
CA SER A 230 24.41 14.28 6.65
C SER A 230 23.63 14.41 5.35
N TYR A 231 22.32 14.18 5.39
CA TYR A 231 21.39 14.29 4.26
C TYR A 231 20.49 15.52 4.42
#